data_AF-A0A926K5C9-F1
#
_entry.id   AF-A0A926K5C9-F1
#
_cell.length_a   1.000
_cell.length_b   1.000
_cell.length_c   1.000
_cell.angle_alpha   90.00
_cell.angle_beta   90.00
_cell.angle_gamma   90.00
#
_symmetry.space_group_name_H-M   'P 1'
#
loop_
_entity.id
_entity.type
_entity.pdbx_description
1 polymer ?
#
loop_
_entity_poly.entity_id
_entity_poly.type
_entity_poly.pdbx_seq_one_letter_code
_entity_poly.pdbx_strand_id
1 'polypeptide(L)'
;MGTPWFLLALSLFCIGWLIWNTMAPESARFDSAAIGFTALTLILSLQASYAAPMILLAQNRQDDRDRVQIEQDRQRAERALADTEFLAREVVSLRLAIQELPDRDVLRAELRALLAELDASSAAPQATEPQAPEDKR
;
A
#
# COMPACT_ATOMS: atom_id res chain seq x y z
N MET A 1 -8.36 -14.75 -19.17
CA MET A 1 -9.02 -16.06 -19.32
C MET A 1 -8.13 -16.89 -20.23
N GLY A 2 -7.46 -17.87 -19.64
CA GLY A 2 -6.19 -18.37 -20.11
C GLY A 2 -6.21 -19.10 -21.46
N THR A 3 -5.08 -18.94 -22.12
CA THR A 3 -4.50 -19.60 -23.29
C THR A 3 -4.63 -21.13 -23.45
N PRO A 4 -4.89 -22.00 -22.44
CA PRO A 4 -5.04 -23.44 -22.65
C PRO A 4 -6.05 -23.86 -23.74
N TRP A 5 -7.17 -23.16 -23.87
CA TRP A 5 -8.18 -23.53 -24.87
C TRP A 5 -7.68 -23.36 -26.32
N PHE A 6 -6.86 -22.33 -26.57
CA PHE A 6 -6.27 -22.10 -27.88
C PHE A 6 -5.29 -23.22 -28.26
N LEU A 7 -4.45 -23.63 -27.32
CA LEU A 7 -3.50 -24.73 -27.55
C LEU A 7 -4.25 -26.05 -27.81
N LEU A 8 -5.30 -26.34 -27.05
CA LEU A 8 -6.12 -27.54 -27.26
C LEU A 8 -6.80 -27.55 -28.63
N ALA A 9 -7.41 -26.43 -29.04
CA ALA A 9 -8.03 -26.31 -30.36
C ALA A 9 -7.02 -26.48 -31.51
N LEU A 10 -5.82 -25.87 -31.38
CA LEU A 10 -4.74 -25.99 -32.35
C LEU A 10 -4.22 -27.44 -32.44
N SER A 11 -4.01 -28.10 -31.31
CA SER A 11 -3.60 -29.51 -31.27
C SER A 11 -4.65 -30.42 -31.92
N LEU A 12 -5.93 -30.21 -31.64
CA LEU A 12 -7.01 -30.99 -32.24
C LEU A 12 -7.10 -30.77 -33.76
N PHE A 13 -6.90 -29.53 -34.22
CA PHE A 13 -6.84 -29.20 -35.64
C PHE A 13 -5.68 -29.91 -36.34
N CYS A 14 -4.46 -29.86 -35.77
CA CYS A 14 -3.30 -30.55 -36.33
C CYS A 14 -3.51 -32.07 -36.40
N ILE A 15 -4.08 -32.68 -35.35
CA ILE A 15 -4.38 -34.12 -35.33
C ILE A 15 -5.43 -34.48 -36.39
N GLY A 16 -6.51 -33.72 -36.47
CA GLY A 16 -7.57 -33.92 -37.47
C GLY A 16 -7.05 -33.79 -38.90
N TRP A 17 -6.21 -32.79 -39.17
CA TRP A 17 -5.56 -32.59 -40.47
C TRP A 17 -4.67 -33.76 -40.86
N LEU A 18 -3.88 -34.25 -39.90
CA LEU A 18 -2.97 -35.38 -40.10
C LEU A 18 -3.76 -36.67 -40.42
N ILE A 19 -4.83 -36.95 -39.66
CA ILE A 19 -5.70 -38.12 -39.88
C ILE A 19 -6.36 -38.05 -41.25
N TRP A 20 -6.93 -36.90 -41.62
CA TRP A 20 -7.61 -36.70 -42.91
C TRP A 20 -6.65 -36.91 -44.08
N ASN A 21 -5.49 -36.26 -44.09
CA ASN A 21 -4.51 -36.41 -45.16
C ASN A 21 -3.83 -37.79 -45.18
N THR A 22 -3.80 -38.52 -44.05
CA THR A 22 -3.25 -39.89 -44.01
C THR A 22 -4.24 -40.92 -44.56
N MET A 23 -5.53 -40.82 -44.23
CA MET A 23 -6.56 -41.80 -44.61
C MET A 23 -7.24 -41.50 -45.96
N ALA A 24 -7.10 -40.28 -46.50
CA ALA A 24 -7.72 -39.91 -47.79
C ALA A 24 -7.04 -40.59 -49.01
N PRO A 25 -7.81 -41.00 -50.05
CA PRO A 25 -7.26 -41.52 -51.30
C PRO A 25 -6.42 -40.46 -52.05
N GLU A 26 -5.40 -40.89 -52.81
CA GLU A 26 -4.41 -40.01 -53.46
C GLU A 26 -5.01 -38.87 -54.31
N SER A 27 -6.20 -39.05 -54.89
CA SER A 27 -6.90 -38.03 -55.67
C SER A 27 -7.52 -36.89 -54.85
N ALA A 28 -7.67 -37.04 -53.53
CA ALA A 28 -8.26 -36.05 -52.62
C ALA A 28 -7.27 -35.53 -51.56
N ARG A 29 -5.99 -35.94 -51.62
CA ARG A 29 -4.94 -35.52 -50.69
C ARG A 29 -4.43 -34.13 -51.07
N PHE A 30 -4.93 -33.11 -50.38
CA PHE A 30 -4.47 -31.73 -50.52
C PHE A 30 -3.05 -31.52 -49.95
N ASP A 31 -2.66 -32.31 -48.94
CA ASP A 31 -1.35 -32.22 -48.27
C ASP A 31 -0.81 -33.65 -48.03
N SER A 32 -0.21 -34.23 -49.07
CA SER A 32 0.16 -35.64 -49.09
C SER A 32 1.29 -35.97 -48.11
N ALA A 33 1.18 -37.09 -47.38
CA ALA A 33 2.20 -37.53 -46.43
C ALA A 33 3.59 -37.74 -47.08
N ALA A 34 3.64 -38.00 -48.38
CA ALA A 34 4.87 -38.21 -49.15
C ALA A 34 5.78 -36.96 -49.25
N ILE A 35 5.21 -35.76 -49.13
CA ILE A 35 5.93 -34.47 -49.13
C ILE A 35 6.04 -33.87 -47.72
N GLY A 36 5.73 -34.64 -46.67
CA GLY A 36 5.95 -34.24 -45.28
C GLY A 36 5.03 -33.12 -44.78
N PHE A 37 3.79 -33.04 -45.26
CA PHE A 37 2.80 -32.03 -44.84
C PHE A 37 3.28 -30.58 -45.07
N THR A 38 3.71 -30.29 -46.31
CA THR A 38 4.27 -28.99 -46.68
C THR A 38 3.26 -27.86 -46.44
N ALA A 39 1.95 -28.08 -46.70
CA ALA A 39 0.94 -27.05 -46.50
C ALA A 39 0.75 -26.72 -45.02
N LEU A 40 0.67 -27.73 -44.16
CA LEU A 40 0.62 -27.53 -42.71
C LEU A 40 1.85 -26.75 -42.21
N THR A 41 3.04 -27.12 -42.68
CA THR A 41 4.30 -26.46 -42.31
C THR A 41 4.32 -24.98 -42.73
N LEU A 42 3.84 -24.66 -43.92
CA LEU A 42 3.72 -23.27 -44.40
C LEU A 42 2.72 -22.45 -43.56
N ILE A 43 1.60 -23.05 -43.16
CA ILE A 43 0.61 -22.37 -42.32
C ILE A 43 1.17 -22.10 -40.92
N LEU A 44 1.85 -23.07 -40.30
CA LEU A 44 2.46 -22.88 -38.98
C LEU A 44 3.59 -21.85 -39.00
N SER A 45 4.41 -21.82 -40.05
CA SER A 45 5.49 -20.82 -40.16
C SER A 45 4.92 -19.40 -40.33
N LEU A 46 3.84 -19.26 -41.10
CA LEU A 46 3.11 -18.00 -41.21
C LEU A 46 2.48 -17.58 -39.89
N GLN A 47 1.89 -18.52 -39.15
CA GLN A 47 1.29 -18.27 -37.84
C GLN A 47 2.32 -17.72 -36.85
N ALA A 48 3.52 -18.32 -36.80
CA ALA A 48 4.62 -17.82 -35.99
C ALA A 48 5.08 -16.41 -36.42
N SER A 49 5.17 -16.16 -37.73
CA SER A 49 5.58 -14.87 -38.29
C SER A 49 4.62 -13.73 -37.92
N TYR A 50 3.31 -13.97 -37.91
CA TYR A 50 2.32 -12.97 -37.51
C TYR A 50 2.15 -12.84 -36.00
N ALA A 51 2.41 -13.91 -35.23
CA ALA A 51 2.36 -13.85 -33.78
C ALA A 51 3.43 -12.91 -33.19
N ALA A 52 4.64 -12.90 -33.75
CA ALA A 52 5.75 -12.08 -33.28
C ALA A 52 5.42 -10.57 -33.17
N PRO A 53 4.92 -9.87 -34.21
CA PRO A 53 4.59 -8.45 -34.11
C PRO A 53 3.42 -8.18 -33.16
N MET A 54 2.44 -9.08 -33.08
CA MET A 54 1.33 -8.95 -32.14
C MET A 54 1.80 -9.06 -30.69
N ILE A 55 2.75 -9.97 -30.42
CA ILE A 55 3.39 -10.10 -29.11
C ILE A 55 4.16 -8.83 -28.77
N LEU A 56 4.93 -8.27 -29.71
CA LEU A 56 5.67 -7.02 -29.49
C LEU A 56 4.73 -5.84 -29.18
N LEU A 57 3.61 -5.70 -29.88
CA LEU A 57 2.61 -4.66 -29.58
C LEU A 57 1.95 -4.87 -28.22
N ALA A 58 1.67 -6.13 -27.85
CA ALA A 58 1.14 -6.46 -26.54
C ALA A 58 2.16 -6.16 -25.43
N GLN A 59 3.44 -6.44 -25.66
CA GLN A 59 4.56 -6.14 -24.77
C GLN A 59 4.73 -4.63 -24.60
N ASN A 60 4.80 -3.83 -25.67
CA ASN A 60 4.89 -2.37 -25.56
C ASN A 60 3.76 -1.78 -24.72
N ARG A 61 2.53 -2.26 -24.93
CA ARG A 61 1.37 -1.82 -24.12
C ARG A 61 1.41 -2.29 -22.67
N GLN A 62 2.10 -3.38 -22.39
CA GLN A 62 2.31 -3.86 -21.02
C GLN A 62 3.40 -3.01 -20.36
N ASP A 63 4.52 -2.79 -21.03
CA ASP A 63 5.65 -1.97 -20.56
C ASP A 63 5.22 -0.53 -20.27
N ASP A 64 4.36 0.06 -21.12
CA ASP A 64 3.79 1.40 -20.88
C ASP A 64 2.94 1.44 -19.59
N ARG A 65 2.14 0.39 -19.35
CA ARG A 65 1.32 0.28 -18.13
C ARG A 65 2.20 0.07 -16.91
N ASP A 66 3.19 -0.80 -17.01
CA ASP A 66 4.13 -1.11 -15.93
C ASP A 66 4.94 0.15 -15.58
N ARG A 67 5.34 0.95 -16.57
CA ARG A 67 6.01 2.24 -16.35
C ARG A 67 5.14 3.23 -15.59
N VAL A 68 3.87 3.39 -15.98
CA VAL A 68 2.93 4.27 -15.27
C VAL A 68 2.71 3.79 -13.84
N GLN A 69 2.61 2.47 -13.63
CA GLN A 69 2.45 1.89 -12.30
C GLN A 69 3.67 2.16 -11.42
N ILE A 70 4.89 1.99 -11.94
CA ILE A 70 6.14 2.27 -11.22
C ILE A 70 6.22 3.75 -10.82
N GLU A 71 5.88 4.67 -11.72
CA GLU A 71 5.90 6.11 -11.42
C GLU A 71 4.89 6.47 -10.32
N GLN A 72 3.68 5.90 -10.38
CA GLN A 72 2.68 6.11 -9.33
C GLN A 72 3.13 5.56 -7.98
N ASP A 73 3.72 4.37 -7.97
CA ASP A 73 4.23 3.74 -6.74
C ASP A 73 5.39 4.55 -6.15
N ARG A 74 6.27 5.09 -7.00
CA ARG A 74 7.33 6.02 -6.57
C ARG A 74 6.73 7.27 -5.92
N GLN A 75 5.76 7.93 -6.55
CA GLN A 75 5.12 9.12 -5.99
C GLN A 75 4.38 8.82 -4.68
N ARG A 76 3.74 7.64 -4.57
CA ARG A 76 3.12 7.19 -3.33
C ARG A 76 4.17 6.97 -2.23
N ALA A 77 5.31 6.38 -2.55
CA ALA A 77 6.39 6.18 -1.60
C ALA A 77 6.97 7.51 -1.09
N GLU A 78 7.19 8.49 -1.98
CA GLU A 78 7.65 9.83 -1.60
C GLU A 78 6.64 10.53 -0.65
N ARG A 79 5.34 10.44 -0.94
CA ARG A 79 4.28 10.98 -0.05
C ARG A 79 4.25 10.23 1.29
N ALA A 80 4.35 8.90 1.27
CA ALA A 80 4.37 8.11 2.50
C ALA A 80 5.57 8.47 3.38
N LEU A 81 6.75 8.69 2.80
CA LEU A 81 7.93 9.17 3.54
C LEU A 81 7.65 10.55 4.16
N ALA A 82 7.13 11.50 3.39
CA ALA A 82 6.78 12.83 3.91
C ALA A 82 5.75 12.77 5.05
N ASP A 83 4.72 11.95 4.93
CA ASP A 83 3.71 11.74 5.97
C ASP A 83 4.34 11.13 7.24
N THR A 84 5.25 10.16 7.08
CA THR A 84 5.96 9.59 8.24
C THR A 84 6.88 10.60 8.91
N GLU A 85 7.58 11.45 8.15
CA GLU A 85 8.41 12.52 8.71
C GLU A 85 7.56 13.57 9.44
N PHE A 86 6.40 13.91 8.87
CA PHE A 86 5.44 14.82 9.50
C PHE A 86 4.95 14.25 10.83
N LEU A 87 4.45 13.01 10.83
CA LEU A 87 4.01 12.32 12.04
C LEU A 87 5.13 12.22 13.08
N ALA A 88 6.37 11.96 12.67
CA ALA A 88 7.50 11.92 13.60
C ALA A 88 7.75 13.30 14.27
N ARG A 89 7.66 14.40 13.51
CA ARG A 89 7.77 15.76 14.07
C ARG A 89 6.62 16.09 15.02
N GLU A 90 5.39 15.74 14.65
CA GLU A 90 4.20 15.94 15.49
C GLU A 90 4.27 15.10 16.79
N VAL A 91 4.81 13.89 16.73
CA VAL A 91 5.03 13.07 17.93
C VAL A 91 6.07 13.70 18.85
N VAL A 92 7.14 14.28 18.30
CA VAL A 92 8.17 14.98 19.10
C VAL A 92 7.59 16.25 19.74
N SER A 93 6.81 17.05 19.00
CA SER A 93 6.18 18.25 19.55
C SER A 93 5.17 17.89 20.66
N LEU A 94 4.37 16.84 20.45
CA LEU A 94 3.44 16.33 21.47
C LEU A 94 4.18 15.83 22.71
N ARG A 95 5.30 15.11 22.55
CA ARG A 95 6.11 14.63 23.67
C ARG A 95 6.65 15.80 24.51
N LEU A 96 7.16 16.84 23.86
CA LEU A 96 7.67 18.03 24.56
C LEU A 96 6.53 18.75 25.29
N ALA A 97 5.36 18.92 24.66
CA ALA A 97 4.20 19.52 25.31
C ALA A 97 3.72 18.73 26.54
N ILE A 98 3.83 17.39 26.51
CA ILE A 98 3.53 16.53 27.67
C ILE A 98 4.59 16.68 28.77
N GLN A 99 5.86 16.88 28.41
CA GLN A 99 6.93 17.09 29.40
C GLN A 99 6.81 18.42 30.15
N GLU A 100 6.19 19.44 29.55
CA GLU A 100 5.95 20.73 30.18
C GLU A 100 4.78 20.69 31.20
N LEU A 101 4.00 19.59 31.25
CA LEU A 101 2.94 19.43 32.24
C LEU A 101 3.56 19.22 33.63
N PRO A 102 3.16 20.01 34.65
CA PRO A 102 3.72 19.85 35.98
C PRO A 102 3.38 18.47 36.54
N ASP A 103 4.35 17.86 37.22
CA ASP A 103 4.17 16.55 37.83
C ASP A 103 2.96 16.54 38.77
N ARG A 104 2.24 15.43 38.76
CA ARG A 104 1.04 15.25 39.59
C ARG A 104 1.29 15.53 41.07
N ASP A 105 2.49 15.22 41.54
CA ASP A 105 2.88 15.42 42.94
C ASP A 105 3.09 16.89 43.27
N VAL A 106 3.56 17.71 42.32
CA VAL A 106 3.63 19.16 42.44
C VAL A 106 2.23 19.76 42.46
N LEU A 107 1.33 19.35 41.55
CA LEU A 107 -0.07 19.79 41.59
C LEU A 107 -0.74 19.46 42.93
N ARG A 108 -0.44 18.29 43.49
CA ARG A 108 -0.97 17.90 44.82
C ARG A 108 -0.38 18.71 45.96
N ALA A 109 0.90 19.04 45.89
CA ALA A 109 1.55 19.88 46.89
C ALA A 109 0.94 21.28 46.88
N GLU A 110 0.80 21.90 45.71
CA GLU A 110 0.16 23.21 45.53
C GLU A 110 -1.31 23.21 46.01
N LEU A 111 -2.09 22.19 45.61
CA LEU A 111 -3.48 22.06 46.09
C LEU A 111 -3.57 21.94 47.62
N ARG A 112 -2.65 21.19 48.24
CA ARG A 112 -2.60 21.08 49.71
C ARG A 112 -2.16 22.38 50.38
N ALA A 113 -1.20 23.10 49.79
CA ALA A 113 -0.74 24.37 50.30
C ALA A 113 -1.87 25.41 50.28
N LEU A 114 -2.59 25.51 49.16
CA LEU A 114 -3.75 26.40 49.01
C LEU A 114 -4.90 26.04 49.98
N LEU A 115 -5.17 24.74 50.17
CA LEU A 115 -6.15 24.28 51.16
C LEU A 115 -5.74 24.68 52.59
N ALA A 116 -4.46 24.53 52.94
CA ALA A 116 -3.95 24.90 54.26
C ALA A 116 -4.03 26.41 54.51
N GLU A 117 -3.79 27.24 53.49
CA GLU A 117 -3.92 28.70 53.57
C GLU A 117 -5.38 29.14 53.80
N LEU A 118 -6.32 28.49 53.12
CA LEU A 118 -7.76 28.70 53.31
C LEU A 118 -8.21 28.31 54.73
N ASP A 119 -7.76 27.14 55.22
CA ASP A 119 -8.05 26.69 56.59
C ASP A 119 -7.45 27.67 57.63
N ALA A 120 -6.24 28.17 57.41
CA ALA A 120 -5.61 29.16 58.29
C ALA A 120 -6.35 30.51 58.29
N SER A 121 -6.83 30.98 57.14
CA SER A 121 -7.69 32.18 57.06
C SER A 121 -9.03 31.98 57.76
N SER A 122 -9.59 30.78 57.72
CA SER A 122 -10.84 30.43 58.42
C SER A 122 -10.63 30.28 59.94
N ALA A 123 -9.43 29.85 60.35
CA ALA A 123 -9.01 29.65 61.73
C ALA A 123 -8.36 30.89 62.38
N ALA A 124 -8.45 32.08 61.79
CA ALA A 124 -8.08 33.34 62.43
C ALA A 124 -9.30 34.07 63.03
N PRO A 125 -9.81 33.70 64.22
CA PRO A 125 -10.67 34.57 65.00
C PRO A 125 -9.84 35.61 65.76
N GLN A 126 -10.12 36.88 65.46
CA GLN A 126 -10.15 38.03 66.38
C GLN A 126 -9.20 37.97 67.60
N ALA A 127 -7.95 38.40 67.41
CA ALA A 127 -7.09 38.80 68.53
C ALA A 127 -6.48 40.18 68.21
N THR A 128 -7.29 41.21 68.34
CA THR A 128 -6.81 42.59 68.41
C THR A 128 -7.60 43.31 69.48
N GLU A 129 -7.12 43.25 70.71
CA GLU A 129 -7.45 44.24 71.72
C GLU A 129 -6.17 44.55 72.53
N PRO A 130 -5.53 45.70 72.32
CA PRO A 130 -4.37 46.11 73.10
C PRO A 130 -4.83 46.56 74.49
N GLN A 131 -4.43 45.82 75.53
CA GLN A 131 -4.62 46.23 76.92
C GLN A 131 -3.75 47.46 77.23
N ALA A 132 -4.41 48.58 77.57
CA ALA A 132 -3.77 49.80 78.07
C ALA A 132 -3.23 49.60 79.50
N PRO A 133 -2.09 50.23 79.88
CA PRO A 133 -1.54 50.08 81.21
C PRO A 133 -2.34 50.91 82.23
N GLU A 134 -2.83 50.24 83.28
CA GLU A 134 -3.56 50.82 84.40
C GLU A 134 -2.57 51.52 85.36
N ASP A 135 -2.69 52.85 85.42
CA ASP A 135 -2.01 53.75 86.34
C ASP A 135 -2.50 53.52 87.79
N LYS A 136 -1.59 53.19 88.72
CA LYS A 136 -1.90 53.13 90.16
C LYS A 136 -1.03 54.12 90.94
N ARG A 137 -1.72 55.15 91.45
CA ARG A 137 -1.34 56.03 92.56
C ARG A 137 -1.24 55.28 93.88
#